data_AF-A0A242NG21-F1
#
_entry.id   AF-A0A242NG21-F1
#
_cell.length_a   1.000
_cell.length_b   1.000
_cell.length_c   1.000
_cell.angle_alpha   90.00
_cell.angle_beta   90.00
_cell.angle_gamma   90.00
#
_symmetry.space_group_name_H-M   'P 1'
#
loop_
_entity.id
_entity.type
_entity.pdbx_description
1 polymer ?
#
loop_
_entity_poly.entity_id
_entity_poly.type
_entity_poly.pdbx_seq_one_letter_code
_entity_poly.pdbx_strand_id
1 'polypeptide(L)'
;MNSSDQNSIQVIAPNIYQDTAWNESEVLGYTMWLWNRNPNYRNAAISSALEALLPIIQSKNFILLIKNNRPLGYLNWAYLNKEEEWQYLNKTKSYINFVQCNKKDETKRLWLLSFFCPFGLNEALLMKSICKKVLKNNLCYFGYHKSKTNPVIKTVQC
;
A
#
# COMPACT_ATOMS: atom_id res chain seq x y z
N MET A 1 -21.26 -27.39 -11.60
CA MET A 1 -20.50 -26.32 -10.91
C MET A 1 -19.88 -25.46 -12.00
N ASN A 2 -20.40 -24.25 -12.19
CA ASN A 2 -20.01 -23.37 -13.29
C ASN A 2 -18.57 -22.87 -13.12
N SER A 3 -17.76 -23.06 -14.15
CA SER A 3 -16.34 -22.72 -14.25
C SER A 3 -16.09 -21.23 -14.56
N SER A 4 -17.06 -20.34 -14.30
CA SER A 4 -17.00 -18.92 -14.69
C SER A 4 -16.41 -17.97 -13.62
N ASP A 5 -16.17 -18.43 -12.39
CA ASP A 5 -15.70 -17.56 -11.29
C ASP A 5 -14.18 -17.56 -11.05
N GLN A 6 -13.38 -18.26 -11.86
CA GLN A 6 -11.94 -18.47 -11.59
C GLN A 6 -11.03 -17.24 -11.73
N ASN A 7 -11.58 -16.03 -11.97
CA ASN A 7 -10.79 -14.81 -12.13
C ASN A 7 -11.40 -13.57 -11.45
N SER A 8 -12.28 -13.75 -10.46
CA SER A 8 -12.82 -12.62 -9.72
C SER A 8 -11.71 -11.92 -8.92
N ILE A 9 -11.58 -10.60 -9.14
CA ILE A 9 -10.66 -9.74 -8.39
C ILE A 9 -11.49 -8.77 -7.59
N GLN A 10 -11.39 -8.87 -6.27
CA GLN A 10 -11.93 -7.91 -5.34
C GLN A 10 -10.87 -6.86 -5.01
N VAL A 11 -11.31 -5.60 -4.95
CA VAL A 11 -10.47 -4.45 -4.60
C VAL A 11 -11.05 -3.80 -3.35
N ILE A 12 -10.25 -3.72 -2.29
CA ILE A 12 -10.59 -2.97 -1.09
C ILE A 12 -9.74 -1.71 -1.08
N ALA A 13 -10.37 -0.54 -1.22
CA ALA A 13 -9.70 0.77 -1.24
C ALA A 13 -10.55 1.85 -0.54
N PRO A 14 -10.61 1.88 0.80
CA PRO A 14 -11.65 2.59 1.53
C PRO A 14 -11.70 4.11 1.31
N ASN A 15 -10.55 4.77 1.11
CA ASN A 15 -10.56 6.22 0.81
C ASN A 15 -11.03 6.53 -0.63
N ILE A 16 -10.95 5.57 -1.55
CA ILE A 16 -11.35 5.75 -2.95
C ILE A 16 -12.78 5.29 -3.20
N TYR A 17 -13.18 4.16 -2.60
CA TYR A 17 -14.51 3.56 -2.72
C TYR A 17 -15.24 3.67 -1.37
N GLN A 18 -15.75 4.86 -1.08
CA GLN A 18 -16.31 5.19 0.24
C GLN A 18 -17.62 4.45 0.54
N ASP A 19 -18.38 4.08 -0.49
CA ASP A 19 -19.65 3.36 -0.36
C ASP A 19 -19.48 1.83 -0.26
N THR A 20 -18.25 1.32 -0.38
CA THR A 20 -17.97 -0.11 -0.29
C THR A 20 -17.67 -0.51 1.15
N ALA A 21 -18.51 -1.36 1.73
CA ALA A 21 -18.27 -1.93 3.05
C ALA A 21 -17.00 -2.79 3.04
N TRP A 22 -16.25 -2.74 4.14
CA TRP A 22 -15.05 -3.54 4.37
C TRP A 22 -14.88 -3.79 5.87
N ASN A 23 -14.14 -4.83 6.22
CA ASN A 23 -13.91 -5.21 7.60
C ASN A 23 -12.42 -5.07 7.96
N GLU A 24 -12.13 -4.34 9.05
CA GLU A 24 -10.76 -4.09 9.51
C GLU A 24 -10.03 -5.37 9.92
N SER A 25 -10.71 -6.28 10.62
CA SER A 25 -10.13 -7.57 11.03
C SER A 25 -9.80 -8.47 9.84
N GLU A 26 -10.66 -8.47 8.82
CA GLU A 26 -10.41 -9.20 7.58
C GLU A 26 -9.18 -8.65 6.83
N VAL A 27 -9.11 -7.33 6.65
CA VAL A 27 -7.96 -6.67 6.02
C VAL A 27 -6.67 -6.92 6.82
N LEU A 28 -6.75 -6.88 8.14
CA LEU A 28 -5.61 -7.19 9.01
C LEU A 28 -5.14 -8.64 8.82
N GLY A 29 -6.07 -9.60 8.82
CA GLY A 29 -5.76 -11.01 8.58
C GLY A 29 -5.10 -11.23 7.22
N TYR A 30 -5.63 -10.64 6.15
CA TYR A 30 -5.05 -10.74 4.82
C TYR A 30 -3.66 -10.11 4.71
N THR A 31 -3.46 -8.92 5.29
CA THR A 31 -2.17 -8.22 5.24
C THR A 31 -1.11 -8.93 6.08
N MET A 32 -1.46 -9.44 7.25
CA MET A 32 -0.58 -10.29 8.06
C MET A 32 -0.21 -11.58 7.32
N TRP A 33 -1.18 -12.25 6.69
CA TRP A 33 -0.91 -13.43 5.88
C TRP A 33 0.04 -13.13 4.72
N LEU A 34 -0.13 -11.99 4.05
CA LEU A 34 0.79 -11.50 3.02
C LEU A 34 2.21 -11.28 3.58
N TRP A 35 2.35 -10.64 4.73
CA TRP A 35 3.64 -10.40 5.38
C TRP A 35 4.38 -11.71 5.70
N ASN A 36 3.66 -12.74 6.15
CA ASN A 36 4.23 -14.07 6.37
C ASN A 36 4.82 -14.71 5.09
N ARG A 37 4.45 -14.23 3.90
CA ARG A 37 5.04 -14.67 2.62
C ARG A 37 6.32 -13.92 2.24
N ASN A 38 6.74 -12.90 2.99
CA ASN A 38 7.95 -12.14 2.72
C ASN A 38 9.10 -12.52 3.67
N PRO A 39 10.30 -12.84 3.16
CA PRO A 39 11.45 -13.16 3.99
C PRO A 39 11.80 -12.09 5.04
N ASN A 40 11.57 -10.82 4.74
CA ASN A 40 11.88 -9.69 5.64
C ASN A 40 10.85 -9.52 6.76
N TYR A 41 9.62 -10.00 6.58
CA TYR A 41 8.51 -9.78 7.51
C TYR A 41 8.02 -11.05 8.21
N ARG A 42 8.25 -12.24 7.64
CA ARG A 42 7.75 -13.52 8.16
C ARG A 42 8.20 -13.86 9.58
N ASN A 43 9.33 -13.30 10.02
CA ASN A 43 9.90 -13.51 11.35
C ASN A 43 9.66 -12.32 12.29
N ALA A 44 8.90 -11.31 11.87
CA ALA A 44 8.58 -10.19 12.73
C ALA A 44 7.69 -10.65 13.89
N ALA A 45 7.89 -10.07 15.08
CA ALA A 45 6.97 -10.27 16.18
C ALA A 45 5.57 -9.77 15.80
N ILE A 46 4.52 -10.46 16.27
CA ILE A 46 3.14 -10.08 15.99
C ILE A 46 2.87 -8.64 16.44
N SER A 47 3.36 -8.24 17.62
CA SER A 47 3.25 -6.87 18.12
C SER A 47 3.83 -5.84 17.14
N SER A 48 5.03 -6.08 16.62
CA SER A 48 5.67 -5.19 15.64
C SER A 48 4.91 -5.13 14.31
N ALA A 49 4.31 -6.25 13.88
CA ALA A 49 3.46 -6.26 12.69
C ALA A 49 2.17 -5.45 12.92
N LEU A 50 1.54 -5.56 14.09
CA LEU A 50 0.35 -4.78 14.45
C LEU A 50 0.65 -3.27 14.54
N GLU A 51 1.78 -2.89 15.14
CA GLU A 51 2.24 -1.49 15.22
C GLU A 51 2.39 -0.83 13.84
N ALA A 52 2.72 -1.62 12.82
CA ALA A 52 2.83 -1.14 11.45
C ALA A 52 1.52 -1.23 10.66
N LEU A 53 0.81 -2.34 10.74
CA LEU A 53 -0.38 -2.62 9.93
C LEU A 53 -1.60 -1.84 10.39
N LEU A 54 -1.85 -1.70 11.71
CA LEU A 54 -3.02 -0.99 12.21
C LEU A 54 -3.06 0.47 11.76
N PRO A 55 -1.97 1.26 11.87
CA PRO A 55 -1.97 2.63 11.35
C PRO A 55 -2.21 2.70 9.84
N ILE A 56 -1.69 1.74 9.06
CA ILE A 56 -1.92 1.68 7.61
C ILE A 56 -3.42 1.47 7.34
N ILE A 57 -4.04 0.52 8.02
CA ILE A 57 -5.46 0.20 7.80
C ILE A 57 -6.35 1.36 8.25
N GLN A 58 -6.09 1.92 9.42
CA GLN A 58 -6.81 3.06 9.99
C GLN A 58 -6.68 4.33 9.13
N SER A 59 -5.55 4.50 8.42
CA SER A 59 -5.37 5.61 7.48
C SER A 59 -6.37 5.61 6.34
N LYS A 60 -6.97 4.44 6.02
CA LYS A 60 -7.83 4.18 4.84
C LYS A 60 -7.15 4.39 3.47
N ASN A 61 -5.88 4.79 3.46
CA ASN A 61 -5.08 5.04 2.26
C ASN A 61 -4.31 3.80 1.85
N PHE A 62 -5.04 2.74 1.54
CA PHE A 62 -4.48 1.51 1.00
C PHE A 62 -5.38 0.92 -0.08
N ILE A 63 -4.78 0.06 -0.90
CA ILE A 63 -5.45 -0.84 -1.84
C ILE A 63 -5.01 -2.24 -1.44
N LEU A 64 -5.96 -3.11 -1.14
CA LEU A 64 -5.75 -4.55 -0.99
C LEU A 64 -6.44 -5.26 -2.16
N LEU A 65 -5.71 -6.11 -2.86
CA LEU A 65 -6.25 -6.95 -3.94
C LEU A 65 -6.43 -8.37 -3.45
N ILE A 66 -7.61 -8.93 -3.69
CA ILE A 66 -7.94 -10.31 -3.39
C ILE A 66 -8.35 -10.97 -4.70
N LYS A 67 -7.66 -12.05 -5.07
CA LYS A 67 -7.97 -12.84 -6.27
C LYS A 67 -8.36 -14.23 -5.81
N ASN A 68 -9.55 -14.69 -6.19
CA ASN A 68 -10.06 -16.02 -5.82
C ASN A 68 -9.95 -16.29 -4.29
N ASN A 69 -10.44 -15.36 -3.47
CA ASN A 69 -10.38 -15.40 -1.99
C ASN A 69 -8.99 -15.48 -1.37
N ARG A 70 -7.94 -15.14 -2.13
CA ARG A 70 -6.57 -15.07 -1.65
C ARG A 70 -6.03 -13.66 -1.83
N PRO A 71 -5.42 -13.05 -0.80
CA PRO A 71 -4.82 -11.74 -0.96
C PRO A 71 -3.62 -11.84 -1.89
N LEU A 72 -3.59 -10.99 -2.91
CA LEU A 72 -2.58 -10.93 -3.95
C LEU A 72 -1.45 -9.98 -3.57
N GLY A 73 -1.81 -8.87 -2.92
CA GLY A 73 -0.88 -7.81 -2.57
C GLY A 73 -1.59 -6.57 -2.06
N TYR A 74 -0.82 -5.65 -1.48
CA TYR A 74 -1.33 -4.37 -1.02
C TYR A 74 -0.38 -3.21 -1.34
N LEU A 75 -0.95 -2.04 -1.54
CA LEU A 75 -0.24 -0.78 -1.71
C LEU A 75 -0.83 0.21 -0.70
N ASN A 76 0.00 1.06 -0.10
CA ASN A 76 -0.49 2.17 0.70
C ASN A 76 0.22 3.47 0.32
N TRP A 77 -0.44 4.59 0.60
CA TRP A 77 0.05 5.91 0.24
C TRP A 77 -0.23 6.95 1.34
N ALA A 78 0.40 8.11 1.18
CA ALA A 78 0.15 9.30 1.97
C ALA A 78 0.13 10.54 1.07
N TYR A 79 -0.34 11.65 1.61
CA TYR A 79 -0.27 12.97 1.00
C TYR A 79 0.75 13.80 1.78
N LEU A 80 1.90 14.09 1.16
CA LEU A 80 3.02 14.78 1.79
C LEU A 80 3.19 16.18 1.21
N ASN A 81 3.41 17.17 2.06
CA ASN A 81 3.93 18.49 1.66
C ASN A 81 5.47 18.43 1.55
N LYS A 82 6.10 19.52 1.09
CA LYS A 82 7.56 19.56 0.89
C LYS A 82 8.39 19.22 2.15
N GLU A 83 7.94 19.66 3.32
CA GLU A 83 8.63 19.39 4.58
C GLU A 83 8.49 17.92 4.98
N GLU A 84 7.28 17.37 4.90
CA GLU A 84 7.00 15.95 5.15
C GLU A 84 7.75 15.04 4.15
N GLU A 85 7.84 15.45 2.87
CA GLU A 85 8.66 14.77 1.84
C GLU A 85 10.13 14.70 2.25
N TRP A 86 10.70 15.82 2.67
CA TRP A 86 12.08 15.88 3.13
C TRP A 86 12.31 14.98 4.35
N GLN A 87 11.40 15.04 5.33
CA GLN A 87 11.48 14.21 6.53
C GLN A 87 11.37 12.72 6.21
N TYR A 88 10.49 12.35 5.28
CA TYR A 88 10.30 10.97 4.83
C TYR A 88 11.55 10.41 4.15
N LEU A 89 12.09 11.17 3.20
CA LEU A 89 13.27 10.76 2.41
C LEU A 89 14.55 10.69 3.26
N ASN A 90 14.69 11.57 4.25
CA ASN A 90 15.85 11.61 5.14
C ASN A 90 15.64 10.78 6.42
N LYS A 91 14.50 10.09 6.56
CA LYS A 91 14.15 9.23 7.71
C LYS A 91 14.29 9.95 9.06
N THR A 92 13.97 11.24 9.10
CA THR A 92 14.04 12.04 10.34
C THR A 92 12.87 11.77 11.28
N LYS A 93 11.80 11.14 10.78
CA LYS A 93 10.66 10.62 11.55
C LYS A 93 10.39 9.16 11.20
N SER A 94 9.64 8.48 12.07
CA SER A 94 9.23 7.09 11.82
C SER A 94 8.23 6.99 10.67
N TYR A 95 8.21 5.83 10.00
CA TYR A 95 7.27 5.52 8.91
C TYR A 95 5.80 5.81 9.27
N ILE A 96 5.40 5.53 10.52
CA ILE A 96 4.03 5.69 11.01
C ILE A 96 3.57 7.15 10.98
N ASN A 97 4.47 8.12 11.20
CA ASN A 97 4.13 9.54 11.10
C ASN A 97 3.60 9.89 9.69
N PHE A 98 4.18 9.30 8.65
CA PHE A 98 3.79 9.59 7.27
C PHE A 98 2.53 8.85 6.85
N VAL A 99 2.30 7.64 7.36
CA VAL A 99 1.05 6.90 7.13
C VAL A 99 -0.18 7.69 7.60
N GLN A 100 -0.02 8.48 8.68
CA GLN A 100 -1.09 9.33 9.22
C GLN A 100 -1.34 10.61 8.39
N CYS A 101 -0.47 10.95 7.44
CA CYS A 101 -0.70 12.04 6.49
C CYS A 101 -1.72 11.62 5.42
N ASN A 102 -2.94 11.26 5.83
CA ASN A 102 -3.91 10.56 4.99
C ASN A 102 -4.92 11.47 4.26
N LYS A 103 -4.95 12.76 4.59
CA LYS A 103 -5.84 13.74 3.96
C LYS A 103 -5.19 14.39 2.75
N LYS A 104 -5.93 14.39 1.64
CA LYS A 104 -5.56 15.14 0.44
C LYS A 104 -5.74 16.64 0.68
N ASP A 105 -4.80 17.42 0.16
CA ASP A 105 -4.80 18.88 0.12
C ASP A 105 -4.13 19.28 -1.20
N GLU A 106 -4.49 20.44 -1.77
CA GLU A 106 -3.92 20.98 -3.01
C GLU A 106 -2.40 21.20 -2.92
N THR A 107 -1.88 21.42 -1.72
CA THR A 107 -0.46 21.63 -1.44
C THR A 107 0.34 20.33 -1.29
N LYS A 108 -0.34 19.18 -1.22
CA LYS A 108 0.27 17.89 -0.90
C LYS A 108 0.32 16.95 -2.11
N ARG A 109 1.41 16.21 -2.20
CA ARG A 109 1.67 15.24 -3.27
C ARG A 109 1.35 13.82 -2.82
N LEU A 110 0.84 12.99 -3.73
CA LEU A 110 0.56 11.59 -3.46
C LEU A 110 1.88 10.78 -3.47
N TRP A 111 2.23 10.20 -2.34
CA TRP A 111 3.42 9.37 -2.15
C TRP A 111 3.05 7.91 -1.90
N LEU A 112 3.54 7.02 -2.75
CA LEU A 112 3.47 5.58 -2.51
C LEU A 112 4.48 5.22 -1.43
N LEU A 113 3.99 4.71 -0.32
CA LEU A 113 4.81 4.37 0.85
C LEU A 113 5.28 2.91 0.78
N SER A 114 4.39 2.01 0.37
CA SER A 114 4.75 0.64 0.10
C SER A 114 3.96 0.05 -1.07
N PHE A 115 4.60 -0.90 -1.76
CA PHE A 115 3.98 -1.78 -2.74
C PHE A 115 4.44 -3.20 -2.43
N PHE A 116 3.50 -4.10 -2.21
CA PHE A 116 3.80 -5.46 -1.78
C PHE A 116 3.00 -6.49 -2.58
N CYS A 117 3.70 -7.36 -3.32
CA CYS A 117 3.11 -8.49 -4.04
C CYS A 117 4.14 -9.64 -4.10
N PRO A 118 3.97 -10.71 -3.30
CA PRO A 118 5.02 -11.72 -3.11
C PRO A 118 4.91 -12.92 -4.07
N PHE A 119 4.13 -12.82 -5.16
CA PHE A 119 3.77 -13.98 -5.99
C PHE A 119 4.41 -14.02 -7.38
N GLY A 120 5.29 -13.06 -7.69
CA GLY A 120 6.02 -13.03 -8.96
C GLY A 120 5.66 -11.83 -9.83
N LEU A 121 6.27 -11.79 -11.03
CA LEU A 121 6.17 -10.64 -11.92
C LEU A 121 4.76 -10.42 -12.46
N ASN A 122 4.06 -11.49 -12.85
CA ASN A 122 2.74 -11.39 -13.48
C ASN A 122 1.70 -10.79 -12.52
N GLU A 123 1.68 -11.27 -11.29
CA GLU A 123 0.83 -10.80 -10.21
C GLU A 123 1.17 -9.35 -9.82
N ALA A 124 2.46 -9.01 -9.78
CA ALA A 124 2.90 -7.65 -9.54
C ALA A 124 2.48 -6.69 -10.67
N LEU A 125 2.53 -7.12 -11.93
CA LEU A 125 2.07 -6.33 -13.08
C LEU A 125 0.55 -6.14 -13.08
N LEU A 126 -0.20 -7.20 -12.79
CA LEU A 126 -1.66 -7.13 -12.61
C LEU A 126 -2.01 -6.14 -11.50
N MET A 127 -1.36 -6.26 -10.34
CA MET A 127 -1.58 -5.36 -9.22
C MET A 127 -1.25 -3.91 -9.58
N LYS A 128 -0.12 -3.65 -10.25
CA LYS A 128 0.22 -2.31 -10.75
C LYS A 128 -0.87 -1.77 -11.68
N SER A 129 -1.37 -2.59 -12.61
CA SER A 129 -2.42 -2.16 -13.54
C SER A 129 -3.73 -1.80 -12.82
N ILE A 130 -4.09 -2.52 -11.77
CA ILE A 130 -5.31 -2.24 -10.99
C ILE A 130 -5.09 -1.02 -10.11
N CYS A 131 -3.98 -0.94 -9.37
CA CYS A 131 -3.64 0.24 -8.57
C CYS A 131 -3.63 1.51 -9.41
N LYS A 132 -3.15 1.43 -10.66
CA LYS A 132 -3.20 2.52 -11.62
C LYS A 132 -4.66 3.01 -11.83
N LYS A 133 -5.55 2.09 -12.22
CA LYS A 133 -6.97 2.41 -12.40
C LYS A 133 -7.62 2.97 -11.13
N VAL A 134 -7.33 2.41 -9.96
CA VAL A 134 -7.90 2.84 -8.67
C VAL A 134 -7.42 4.24 -8.29
N LEU A 135 -6.15 4.54 -8.49
CA LEU A 135 -5.56 5.86 -8.21
C LEU A 135 -5.82 6.90 -9.32
N LYS A 136 -6.59 6.53 -10.35
CA LYS A 136 -7.11 7.42 -11.40
C LYS A 136 -6.03 8.09 -12.26
N ASN A 137 -4.90 7.43 -12.53
CA ASN A 137 -3.79 8.00 -13.31
C ASN A 137 -3.18 9.27 -12.68
N ASN A 138 -3.30 9.42 -11.36
CA ASN A 138 -2.66 10.50 -10.63
C ASN A 138 -1.13 10.35 -10.67
N LEU A 139 -0.44 11.49 -10.71
CA LEU A 139 1.01 11.50 -10.57
C LEU A 139 1.38 11.12 -9.13
N CYS A 140 2.10 10.02 -9.00
CA CYS A 140 2.51 9.46 -7.73
C CYS A 140 4.04 9.50 -7.60
N TYR A 141 4.51 9.78 -6.40
CA TYR A 141 5.92 9.82 -6.05
C TYR A 141 6.29 8.57 -5.26
N PHE A 142 7.48 8.03 -5.49
CA PHE A 142 8.04 7.01 -4.62
C PHE A 142 9.55 7.18 -4.50
N GLY A 143 10.08 6.86 -3.32
CA GLY A 143 11.49 6.95 -3.00
C GLY A 143 12.07 5.56 -2.75
N TYR A 144 13.30 5.32 -3.19
CA TYR A 144 14.09 4.17 -2.76
C TYR A 144 15.55 4.58 -2.57
N HIS A 145 16.23 3.91 -1.65
CA HIS A 145 17.64 4.17 -1.38
C HIS A 145 18.50 3.24 -2.23
N LYS A 146 19.33 3.80 -3.13
CA LYS A 146 20.40 3.03 -3.79
C LYS A 146 21.61 2.85 -2.87
N SER A 147 21.83 3.79 -1.95
CA SER A 147 22.85 3.77 -0.91
C SER A 147 22.28 4.43 0.36
N LYS A 148 23.03 4.37 1.47
CA LYS A 148 22.61 5.00 2.75
C LYS A 148 22.42 6.52 2.65
N THR A 149 23.03 7.19 1.67
CA THR A 149 23.13 8.66 1.62
C THR A 149 22.24 9.34 0.59
N ASN A 150 21.87 8.67 -0.52
CA ASN A 150 21.14 9.34 -1.61
C ASN A 150 19.81 8.65 -1.91
N PRO A 151 18.67 9.21 -1.47
CA PRO A 151 17.36 8.73 -1.90
C PRO A 151 17.15 9.07 -3.39
N VAL A 152 16.69 8.09 -4.16
CA VAL A 152 16.26 8.31 -5.55
C VAL A 152 14.75 8.44 -5.56
N ILE A 153 14.28 9.61 -6.02
CA ILE A 153 12.86 9.88 -6.21
C ILE A 153 12.50 9.52 -7.65
N LYS A 154 11.40 8.82 -7.82
CA LYS A 154 10.78 8.58 -9.12
C LYS A 154 9.32 9.01 -9.09
N THR A 155 8.85 9.44 -10.25
CA THR A 155 7.43 9.66 -10.50
C THR A 155 6.87 8.55 -11.36
N VAL A 156 5.62 8.20 -11.14
CA VAL A 156 4.88 7.23 -11.92
C VAL A 156 3.42 7.69 -12.01
N GLN A 157 2.79 7.47 -13.16
CA GLN A 157 1.34 7.62 -13.25
C GLN A 157 0.69 6.37 -12.68
N CYS A 158 0.01 6.53 -11.54
CA CYS A 158 -0.88 5.52 -10.97
C CYS A 158 -2.30 5.95 -11.22
#